data_AF-A0A2R6C485-F1
#
_entry.id   AF-A0A2R6C485-F1
#
_cell.length_a   1.000
_cell.length_b   1.000
_cell.length_c   1.000
_cell.angle_alpha   90.00
_cell.angle_beta   90.00
_cell.angle_gamma   90.00
#
_symmetry.space_group_name_H-M   'P 1'
#
loop_
_entity.id
_entity.type
_entity.pdbx_description
1 polymer ?
#
loop_
_entity_poly.entity_id
_entity_poly.type
_entity_poly.pdbx_seq_one_letter_code
_entity_poly.pdbx_strand_id
1 'polypeptide(L)'
;MDNKNKTIRYTIYALMAILVATMALPLTVTPANAATTITVTVNPTNFAPGTTVLVKTSGFTSGTAANIYLSSNGYATISSTDILLASNVPLVNGAFSNVNVTV
;
A
#
# COMPACT_ATOMS: atom_id res chain seq x y z
N MET A 1 -28.47 -20.72 -55.41
CA MET A 1 -27.70 -19.73 -54.61
C MET A 1 -26.25 -19.75 -55.07
N ASP A 2 -25.76 -18.62 -55.59
CA ASP A 2 -24.39 -18.41 -56.07
C ASP A 2 -23.35 -18.71 -54.96
N ASN A 3 -22.27 -19.41 -55.31
CA ASN A 3 -21.17 -19.81 -54.41
C ASN A 3 -20.50 -18.58 -53.78
N LYS A 4 -20.44 -17.44 -54.49
CA LYS A 4 -19.93 -16.16 -53.95
C LYS A 4 -20.72 -15.68 -52.73
N ASN A 5 -22.03 -15.90 -52.73
CA ASN A 5 -22.91 -15.47 -51.64
C ASN A 5 -22.77 -16.39 -50.41
N LYS A 6 -22.25 -17.61 -50.55
CA LYS A 6 -21.89 -18.47 -49.41
C LYS A 6 -20.58 -18.00 -48.76
N THR A 7 -19.57 -17.68 -49.58
CA THR A 7 -18.27 -17.20 -49.09
C THR A 7 -18.41 -15.92 -48.26
N ILE A 8 -19.18 -14.94 -48.73
CA ILE A 8 -19.41 -13.68 -47.99
C ILE A 8 -20.05 -13.94 -46.61
N ARG A 9 -21.02 -14.86 -46.53
CA ARG A 9 -21.69 -15.21 -45.28
C ARG A 9 -20.76 -15.91 -44.30
N TYR A 10 -19.94 -16.86 -44.76
CA TYR A 10 -18.96 -17.52 -43.91
C TYR A 10 -17.91 -16.54 -43.37
N THR A 11 -17.46 -15.60 -44.20
CA THR A 11 -16.55 -14.54 -43.76
C THR A 11 -17.19 -13.68 -42.67
N ILE A 12 -18.45 -13.26 -42.83
CA ILE A 12 -19.17 -12.49 -41.81
C ILE A 12 -19.30 -13.28 -40.49
N TYR A 13 -19.68 -14.57 -40.56
CA TYR A 13 -19.77 -15.40 -39.35
C TYR A 13 -18.42 -15.59 -38.66
N ALA A 14 -17.33 -15.73 -39.41
CA ALA A 14 -15.98 -15.82 -38.85
C ALA A 14 -15.58 -14.51 -38.12
N LEU A 15 -15.86 -13.34 -38.71
CA LEU A 15 -15.59 -12.07 -38.05
C LEU A 15 -16.42 -11.88 -36.78
N MET A 16 -17.69 -12.29 -36.79
CA MET A 16 -18.55 -12.22 -35.61
C MET A 16 -18.10 -13.17 -34.50
N ALA A 17 -17.64 -14.38 -34.85
CA ALA A 17 -17.08 -15.31 -33.88
C ALA A 17 -15.81 -14.76 -33.20
N ILE A 18 -14.93 -14.12 -33.97
CA ILE A 18 -13.72 -13.48 -33.44
C ILE A 18 -14.07 -12.31 -32.51
N LEU A 19 -15.03 -11.46 -32.91
CA LEU A 19 -15.48 -10.32 -32.09
C LEU A 19 -16.06 -10.78 -30.74
N VAL A 20 -16.88 -11.83 -30.75
CA VAL A 20 -17.46 -12.38 -29.52
C VAL A 20 -16.38 -13.01 -28.65
N ALA A 21 -15.40 -13.69 -29.24
CA ALA A 21 -14.30 -14.30 -28.50
C ALA A 21 -13.38 -13.25 -27.82
N THR A 22 -13.16 -12.09 -28.45
CA THR A 22 -12.28 -11.05 -27.90
C THR A 22 -12.94 -10.22 -26.80
N MET A 23 -14.27 -10.07 -26.84
CA MET A 23 -15.05 -9.38 -25.80
C MET A 23 -15.25 -10.23 -24.53
N ALA A 24 -15.08 -11.54 -24.61
CA ALA A 24 -15.21 -12.46 -23.48
C ALA A 24 -13.90 -12.65 -22.69
N LEU A 25 -12.79 -12.04 -23.13
CA LEU A 25 -11.52 -12.11 -22.42
C LEU A 25 -11.59 -11.23 -21.16
N PRO A 26 -11.43 -11.81 -19.95
CA PRO A 26 -11.41 -11.02 -18.74
C PRO A 26 -10.19 -10.11 -18.75
N LEU A 27 -10.42 -8.80 -18.71
CA LEU A 27 -9.35 -7.82 -18.52
C LEU A 27 -8.93 -7.88 -17.04
N THR A 28 -7.83 -8.59 -16.76
CA THR A 28 -7.20 -8.58 -15.44
C THR A 28 -6.37 -7.32 -15.31
N VAL A 29 -6.90 -6.32 -14.60
CA VAL A 29 -6.14 -5.14 -14.19
C VAL A 29 -5.49 -5.47 -12.85
N THR A 30 -4.18 -5.74 -12.84
CA THR A 30 -3.44 -5.85 -11.60
C THR A 30 -3.18 -4.43 -11.09
N PRO A 31 -3.68 -4.03 -9.91
CA PRO A 31 -3.30 -2.76 -9.32
C PRO A 31 -1.78 -2.75 -9.17
N ALA A 32 -1.11 -1.74 -9.71
CA ALA A 32 0.29 -1.54 -9.38
C ALA A 32 0.37 -1.29 -7.87
N ASN A 33 1.03 -2.18 -7.14
CA ASN A 33 1.46 -1.88 -5.77
C ASN A 33 2.43 -0.71 -5.86
N ALA A 34 1.94 0.52 -5.69
CA ALA A 34 2.80 1.66 -5.51
C ALA A 34 3.69 1.36 -4.30
N ALA A 35 4.99 1.21 -4.53
CA ALA A 35 5.96 1.12 -3.46
C ALA A 35 5.84 2.41 -2.64
N THR A 36 5.21 2.31 -1.48
CA THR A 36 5.11 3.42 -0.53
C THR A 36 6.44 3.44 0.22
N THR A 37 7.30 4.39 -0.15
CA THR A 37 8.50 4.67 0.65
C THR A 37 8.04 5.24 1.98
N ILE A 38 8.15 4.45 3.04
CA ILE A 38 7.88 4.89 4.40
C ILE A 38 9.11 5.60 4.93
N THR A 39 8.94 6.81 5.47
CA THR A 39 10.02 7.50 6.19
C THR A 39 9.65 7.68 7.66
N VAL A 40 10.62 7.50 8.53
CA VAL A 40 10.51 7.72 9.97
C VAL A 40 11.73 8.52 10.41
N THR A 41 11.50 9.62 11.12
CA THR A 41 12.56 10.43 11.70
C THR A 41 12.27 10.67 13.17
N VAL A 42 13.33 10.63 13.97
CA VAL A 42 13.28 10.77 15.43
C VAL A 42 14.29 11.83 15.81
N ASN A 43 13.88 12.83 16.59
CA ASN A 43 14.76 13.93 17.01
C ASN A 43 14.43 14.38 18.46
N PRO A 44 15.41 14.45 19.37
CA PRO A 44 16.83 14.10 19.18
C PRO A 44 17.06 12.57 19.09
N THR A 45 18.18 12.15 18.48
CA THR A 45 18.58 10.73 18.39
C THR A 45 19.34 10.24 19.63
N ASN A 46 19.85 11.17 20.42
CA ASN A 46 20.54 10.91 21.69
C ASN A 46 19.86 11.76 22.76
N PHE A 47 19.36 11.10 23.80
CA PHE A 47 18.59 11.74 24.84
C PHE A 47 18.77 11.01 26.18
N ALA A 48 18.57 11.74 27.27
CA ALA A 48 18.57 11.20 28.62
C ALA A 48 17.14 10.78 29.01
N PRO A 49 16.97 9.92 30.04
CA PRO A 49 15.66 9.65 30.61
C PRO A 49 14.92 10.94 31.00
N GLY A 50 13.62 10.99 30.74
CA GLY A 50 12.75 12.15 30.95
C GLY A 50 12.75 13.16 29.79
N THR A 51 13.48 12.92 28.70
CA THR A 51 13.50 13.82 27.55
C THR A 51 12.32 13.56 26.62
N THR A 52 11.71 14.63 26.09
CA THR A 52 10.72 14.52 25.02
C THR A 52 11.39 14.38 23.67
N VAL A 53 10.96 13.38 22.91
CA VAL A 53 11.44 13.08 21.57
C VAL A 53 10.30 13.30 20.57
N LEU A 54 10.64 13.94 19.45
CA LEU A 54 9.72 14.18 18.36
C LEU A 54 9.84 13.06 17.33
N VAL A 55 8.72 12.39 17.05
CA VAL A 55 8.61 11.35 16.01
C VAL A 55 7.80 11.89 14.84
N LYS A 56 8.38 11.86 13.63
CA LYS A 56 7.71 12.22 12.38
C LYS A 56 7.74 11.08 11.40
N THR A 57 6.64 10.88 10.70
CA THR A 57 6.50 9.84 9.68
C THR A 57 5.90 10.36 8.39
N SER A 58 6.12 9.66 7.29
CA SER A 58 5.39 9.87 6.04
C SER A 58 5.30 8.58 5.22
N GLY A 59 4.38 8.55 4.26
CA GLY A 59 4.24 7.45 3.32
C GLY A 59 3.48 6.24 3.85
N PHE A 60 2.91 6.30 5.05
CA PHE A 60 2.00 5.25 5.53
C PHE A 60 0.67 5.30 4.79
N THR A 61 0.00 4.16 4.68
CA THR A 61 -1.37 4.09 4.16
C THR A 61 -2.31 4.88 5.07
N SER A 62 -3.06 5.83 4.48
CA SER A 62 -4.04 6.63 5.20
C SER A 62 -5.14 5.76 5.83
N GLY A 63 -5.66 6.19 6.98
CA GLY A 63 -6.73 5.49 7.69
C GLY A 63 -6.27 4.34 8.60
N THR A 64 -4.97 4.06 8.66
CA THR A 64 -4.41 3.14 9.66
C THR A 64 -3.93 3.93 10.88
N ALA A 65 -4.07 3.35 12.08
CA ALA A 65 -3.40 3.86 13.28
C ALA A 65 -2.11 3.08 13.49
N ALA A 66 -1.07 3.71 14.02
CA ALA A 66 0.21 3.05 14.26
C ALA A 66 0.59 3.07 15.75
N ASN A 67 1.42 2.12 16.14
CA ASN A 67 1.98 2.01 17.50
C ASN A 67 3.45 2.40 17.47
N ILE A 68 3.94 2.99 18.56
CA ILE A 68 5.33 3.37 18.76
C ILE A 68 5.90 2.52 19.89
N TYR A 69 7.01 1.83 19.62
CA TYR A 69 7.68 0.97 20.59
C TYR A 69 9.13 1.43 20.81
N LEU A 70 9.62 1.25 22.03
CA LEU A 70 11.04 1.25 22.34
C LEU A 70 11.56 -0.18 22.27
N SER A 71 12.51 -0.43 21.37
CA SER A 71 13.14 -1.74 21.21
C SER A 71 14.65 -1.63 21.33
N SER A 72 15.28 -2.62 21.97
CA SER A 72 16.74 -2.79 21.96
C SER A 72 17.22 -3.53 20.71
N ASN A 73 16.31 -4.11 19.91
CA ASN A 73 16.65 -4.87 18.72
C ASN A 73 16.48 -3.99 17.46
N GLY A 74 17.58 -3.41 17.00
CA GLY A 74 17.59 -2.53 15.83
C GLY A 74 17.03 -3.24 14.58
N TYR A 75 15.95 -2.67 14.01
CA TYR A 75 15.30 -3.13 12.77
C TYR A 75 14.72 -4.55 12.77
N ALA A 76 14.46 -5.13 13.94
CA ALA A 76 13.81 -6.43 14.07
C ALA A 76 12.28 -6.31 14.20
N THR A 77 11.57 -7.43 14.04
CA THR A 77 10.16 -7.55 14.39
C THR A 77 9.95 -7.18 15.86
N ILE A 78 8.90 -6.40 16.14
CA ILE A 78 8.49 -6.11 17.53
C ILE A 78 8.25 -7.43 18.27
N SER A 79 8.88 -7.56 19.42
CA SER A 79 8.81 -8.69 20.32
C SER A 79 7.94 -8.38 21.54
N SER A 80 7.56 -9.42 22.28
CA SER A 80 6.83 -9.27 23.55
C SER A 80 7.60 -8.55 24.65
N THR A 81 8.90 -8.34 24.48
CA THR A 81 9.76 -7.66 25.46
C THR A 81 9.97 -6.18 25.16
N ASP A 82 9.49 -5.70 24.00
CA ASP A 82 9.57 -4.29 23.65
C ASP A 82 8.53 -3.47 24.42
N ILE A 83 8.87 -2.21 24.71
CA ILE A 83 8.03 -1.32 25.51
C ILE A 83 7.13 -0.52 24.58
N LEU A 84 5.82 -0.63 24.76
CA LEU A 84 4.85 0.22 24.06
C LEU A 84 4.85 1.64 24.65
N LEU A 85 5.27 2.62 23.86
CA LEU A 85 5.31 4.03 24.26
C LEU A 85 4.00 4.77 23.90
N ALA A 86 3.40 4.41 22.77
CA ALA A 86 2.13 4.98 22.33
C ALA A 86 1.36 3.99 21.47
N SER A 87 0.06 3.84 21.74
CA SER A 87 -0.86 2.98 20.99
C SER A 87 -1.86 3.79 20.18
N ASN A 88 -2.27 3.26 19.04
CA ASN A 88 -3.35 3.82 18.22
C ASN A 88 -3.11 5.30 17.85
N VAL A 89 -1.86 5.66 17.57
CA VAL A 89 -1.50 7.01 17.15
C VAL A 89 -2.10 7.25 15.76
N PRO A 90 -3.00 8.23 15.62
CA PRO A 90 -3.70 8.45 14.36
C PRO A 90 -2.74 8.99 13.29
N LEU A 91 -2.88 8.46 12.08
CA LEU A 91 -2.17 8.97 10.91
C LEU A 91 -3.06 9.94 10.14
N VAL A 92 -2.63 11.19 10.01
CA VAL A 92 -3.26 12.21 9.17
C VAL A 92 -2.52 12.21 7.84
N ASN A 93 -3.23 11.87 6.75
CA ASN A 93 -2.65 11.78 5.41
C ASN A 93 -1.39 10.88 5.34
N GLY A 94 -1.40 9.75 6.06
CA GLY A 94 -0.27 8.80 6.06
C GLY A 94 0.95 9.22 6.89
N ALA A 95 0.77 10.16 7.82
CA ALA A 95 1.82 10.71 8.65
C ALA A 95 1.35 10.96 10.10
N PHE A 96 2.27 10.88 11.05
CA PHE A 96 2.06 11.41 12.40
C PHE A 96 2.00 12.94 12.36
N SER A 97 1.02 13.50 13.06
CA SER A 97 0.96 14.94 13.29
C SER A 97 1.70 15.27 14.59
N ASN A 98 3.00 15.58 14.47
CA ASN A 98 3.87 16.05 15.56
C ASN A 98 3.68 15.33 16.90
N VAL A 99 4.03 14.05 16.95
CA VAL A 99 3.85 13.22 18.15
C VAL A 99 5.05 13.40 19.06
N ASN A 100 4.78 13.93 20.26
CA ASN A 100 5.75 14.05 21.33
C ASN A 100 5.65 12.81 22.22
N VAL A 101 6.77 12.11 22.40
CA VAL A 101 6.87 10.94 23.28
C VAL A 101 7.91 11.23 24.34
N THR A 102 7.57 10.98 25.60
CA THR A 102 8.52 11.10 26.72
C THR A 102 8.99 9.70 27.09
N VAL A 103 10.31 9.53 27.19
CA VAL A 103 10.97 8.24 27.47
C VAL A 103 11.57 8.25 28.86
#